data_AF-A0A7W1HBA8-F1
#
_entry.id   AF-A0A7W1HBA8-F1
#
_cell.length_a   1.000
_cell.length_b   1.000
_cell.length_c   1.000
_cell.angle_alpha   90.00
_cell.angle_beta   90.00
_cell.angle_gamma   90.00
#
_symmetry.space_group_name_H-M   'P 1'
#
loop_
_entity.id
_entity.type
_entity.pdbx_description
1 polymer ?
#
loop_
_entity_poly.entity_id
_entity_poly.type
_entity_poly.pdbx_seq_one_letter_code
_entity_poly.pdbx_strand_id
1 'polypeptide(L)'
;MSQRKPLPGVRRDAYQDVAYREALRALGLFAPVELDDIHRAYRSNAKRHHPDRFAGNGDAAEATRRIQKLNAAHEYAILHYRAFDKVQRRHRADGLAADAYAASLWEELLLAPVTLLYSLALLAAAVAGAALSPLLALFRRAAGEDSNGARALKAAWDAWLVLGPHVMMLAAFLALEAWGVGPPWVRWWLGISFLVMVSADLASRMTDESNPLRGHRVVSRLHARLGGR
;
A
#
# COMPACT_ATOMS: atom_id res chain seq x y z
N MET A 1 -15.73 -3.78 20.81
CA MET A 1 -14.36 -3.25 20.50
C MET A 1 -13.51 -3.35 21.76
N SER A 2 -12.65 -4.36 21.86
CA SER A 2 -11.80 -4.56 23.03
C SER A 2 -10.49 -3.78 22.85
N GLN A 3 -10.33 -2.66 23.57
CA GLN A 3 -9.06 -1.94 23.60
C GLN A 3 -8.06 -2.74 24.44
N ARG A 4 -7.13 -3.43 23.77
CA ARG A 4 -6.00 -4.08 24.46
C ARG A 4 -5.17 -2.99 25.13
N LYS A 5 -5.16 -2.97 26.46
CA LYS A 5 -4.29 -2.11 27.27
C LYS A 5 -2.83 -2.46 26.91
N PRO A 6 -2.03 -1.53 26.36
CA PRO A 6 -0.66 -1.86 25.95
C PRO A 6 0.18 -2.22 27.18
N LEU A 7 1.00 -3.26 27.02
CA LEU A 7 1.91 -3.78 28.06
C LEU A 7 2.78 -2.64 28.63
N PRO A 8 3.01 -2.60 29.95
CA PRO A 8 3.67 -1.47 30.63
C PRO A 8 5.08 -1.14 30.13
N GLY A 9 5.78 -2.07 29.46
CA GLY A 9 7.08 -1.82 28.83
C GLY A 9 7.01 -1.06 27.50
N VAL A 10 5.99 -1.33 26.67
CA VAL A 10 5.92 -0.81 25.29
C VAL A 10 5.81 0.72 25.26
N ARG A 11 5.09 1.32 26.20
CA ARG A 11 4.98 2.79 26.29
C ARG A 11 6.29 3.45 26.72
N ARG A 12 7.04 2.80 27.62
CA ARG A 12 8.32 3.32 28.12
C ARG A 12 9.37 3.31 27.02
N ASP A 13 9.44 2.22 26.26
CA ASP A 13 10.40 2.07 25.17
C ASP A 13 10.10 3.05 24.04
N ALA A 14 8.83 3.24 23.68
CA ALA A 14 8.41 4.23 22.68
C ALA A 14 8.73 5.67 23.14
N TYR A 15 8.52 5.99 24.42
CA TYR A 15 8.87 7.31 24.96
C TYR A 15 10.38 7.56 24.94
N GLN A 16 11.18 6.55 25.32
CA GLN A 16 12.64 6.63 25.28
C GLN A 16 13.18 6.76 23.84
N ASP A 17 12.56 6.09 22.86
CA ASP A 17 12.90 6.23 21.44
C ASP A 17 12.65 7.66 20.93
N VAL A 18 11.48 8.24 21.24
CA VAL A 18 11.15 9.62 20.86
C VAL A 18 12.12 10.61 21.51
N ALA A 19 12.34 10.51 22.82
CA ALA A 19 13.23 11.40 23.56
C ALA A 19 14.69 11.28 23.09
N TYR A 20 15.16 10.07 22.77
CA TYR A 20 16.49 9.85 22.22
C TYR A 20 16.65 10.50 20.84
N ARG A 21 15.67 10.34 19.95
CA ARG A 21 15.69 11.00 18.64
C ARG A 21 15.64 12.52 18.76
N GLU A 22 14.92 13.07 19.73
CA GLU A 22 14.93 14.51 20.00
C GLU A 22 16.28 15.00 20.49
N ALA A 23 16.95 14.24 21.38
CA ALA A 23 18.30 14.54 21.82
C ALA A 23 19.29 14.53 20.63
N LEU A 24 19.19 13.56 19.72
CA LEU A 24 19.99 13.55 18.49
C LEU A 24 19.71 14.76 17.60
N ARG A 25 18.45 15.13 17.39
CA ARG A 25 18.10 16.34 16.61
C ARG A 25 18.65 17.61 17.24
N ALA A 26 18.67 17.71 18.57
CA ALA A 26 19.27 18.85 19.27
C ALA A 26 20.78 18.96 19.01
N LEU A 27 21.46 17.83 18.80
CA LEU A 27 22.86 17.76 18.37
C LEU A 27 23.05 17.92 16.85
N GLY A 28 21.97 17.94 16.07
CA GLY A 28 22.00 18.00 14.60
C GLY A 28 22.23 16.65 13.92
N LEU A 29 21.86 15.55 14.59
CA LEU A 29 22.06 14.18 14.12
C LEU A 29 20.72 13.47 13.85
N PHE A 30 20.76 12.45 12.99
CA PHE A 30 19.62 11.59 12.66
C PHE A 30 20.07 10.13 12.65
N ALA A 31 19.30 9.23 13.27
CA ALA A 31 19.62 7.79 13.28
C ALA A 31 19.60 7.18 11.86
N PRO A 32 20.43 6.16 11.55
CA PRO A 32 21.47 5.53 12.40
C PRO A 32 22.64 6.47 12.73
N VAL A 33 23.15 6.40 13.96
CA VAL A 33 24.34 7.13 14.40
C VAL A 33 25.22 6.27 15.27
N GLU A 34 26.54 6.41 15.15
CA GLU A 34 27.50 5.79 16.05
C GLU A 34 27.79 6.71 17.24
N LEU A 35 28.25 6.12 18.35
CA LEU A 35 28.57 6.86 19.58
C LEU A 35 29.63 7.95 19.34
N ASP A 36 30.62 7.67 18.49
CA ASP A 36 31.67 8.63 18.15
C ASP A 36 31.13 9.87 17.42
N ASP A 37 30.07 9.72 16.63
CA ASP A 37 29.43 10.82 15.93
C ASP A 37 28.69 11.73 16.91
N ILE A 38 28.07 11.15 17.95
CA ILE A 38 27.43 11.90 19.04
C ILE A 38 28.48 12.77 19.75
N HIS A 39 29.64 12.20 20.10
CA HIS A 39 30.73 12.94 20.73
C HIS A 39 31.34 14.00 19.81
N ARG A 40 31.49 13.71 18.52
CA ARG A 40 32.03 14.64 17.52
C ARG A 40 31.08 15.83 17.31
N ALA A 41 29.79 15.57 17.15
CA ALA A 41 28.77 16.59 16.98
C ALA A 41 28.67 17.49 18.22
N TYR A 42 28.68 16.90 19.42
CA TYR A 42 28.71 17.67 20.67
C TYR A 42 29.94 18.60 20.74
N ARG A 43 31.16 18.09 20.53
CA ARG A 43 32.39 18.92 20.55
C ARG A 43 32.35 20.07 19.55
N SER A 44 31.86 19.81 18.34
CA SER A 44 31.70 20.83 17.30
C SER A 44 30.71 21.91 17.71
N ASN A 45 29.52 21.52 18.21
CA ASN A 45 28.49 22.45 18.66
C ASN A 45 28.91 23.25 19.90
N ALA A 46 29.60 22.60 20.86
CA ALA A 46 30.11 23.26 22.06
C ALA A 46 31.14 24.36 21.69
N LYS A 47 32.05 24.08 20.75
CA LYS A 47 33.01 25.08 20.25
C LYS A 47 32.32 26.24 19.52
N ARG A 48 31.19 25.99 18.85
CA ARG A 48 30.43 27.03 18.13
C ARG A 48 29.65 27.94 19.08
N HIS A 49 29.08 27.38 20.14
CA HIS A 49 28.17 28.09 21.06
C HIS A 49 28.79 28.40 22.43
N HIS A 50 30.11 28.36 22.57
CA HIS A 50 30.77 28.66 23.84
C HIS A 50 30.52 30.12 24.25
N PRO A 51 30.08 30.39 25.50
CA PRO A 51 29.71 31.74 25.95
C PRO A 51 30.85 32.75 25.82
N ASP A 52 32.11 32.34 26.03
CA ASP A 52 33.28 33.21 25.87
C ASP A 52 33.40 33.83 24.46
N ARG A 53 32.83 33.19 23.43
CA ARG A 53 32.82 33.74 22.07
C ARG A 53 31.84 34.89 21.90
N PHE A 54 30.90 35.06 22.82
CA PHE A 54 29.81 36.04 22.75
C PHE A 54 29.84 37.07 23.88
N ALA A 55 30.89 37.05 24.72
CA ALA A 55 31.02 37.92 25.89
C ALA A 55 30.97 39.43 25.56
N GLY A 56 31.33 39.84 24.34
CA GLY A 56 31.33 41.24 23.90
C GLY A 56 30.06 41.72 23.17
N ASN A 57 29.15 40.82 22.79
CA ASN A 57 28.07 41.14 21.83
C ASN A 57 26.65 41.14 22.45
N GLY A 58 26.51 40.92 23.76
CA GLY A 58 25.21 40.84 24.43
C GLY A 58 24.48 39.49 24.28
N ASP A 59 24.94 38.61 23.40
CA ASP A 59 24.34 37.29 23.13
C ASP A 59 24.78 36.17 24.09
N ALA A 60 25.60 36.49 25.11
CA ALA A 60 26.15 35.51 26.04
C ALA A 60 25.07 34.69 26.77
N ALA A 61 23.93 35.31 27.08
CA ALA A 61 22.79 34.61 27.70
C ALA A 61 22.17 33.56 26.77
N GLU A 62 22.07 33.84 25.47
CA GLU A 62 21.55 32.89 24.49
C GLU A 62 22.52 31.75 24.24
N ALA A 63 23.82 32.05 24.11
CA ALA A 63 24.88 31.06 24.01
C ALA A 63 24.87 30.11 25.24
N THR A 64 24.65 30.65 26.43
CA THR A 64 24.54 29.88 27.68
C THR A 64 23.32 28.95 27.68
N ARG A 65 22.14 29.43 27.26
CA ARG A 65 20.97 28.57 27.11
C ARG A 65 21.19 27.48 26.07
N ARG A 66 21.89 27.80 24.98
CA ARG A 66 22.19 26.85 23.91
C ARG A 66 23.16 25.76 24.38
N ILE A 67 24.22 26.11 25.12
CA ILE A 67 25.17 25.12 25.63
C ILE A 67 24.52 24.21 26.68
N GLN A 68 23.66 24.75 27.56
CA GLN A 68 22.90 23.93 28.52
C GLN A 68 22.01 22.90 27.81
N LYS A 69 21.31 23.33 26.75
CA LYS A 69 20.49 22.42 25.93
C LYS A 69 21.33 21.33 25.26
N LEU A 70 22.51 21.68 24.75
CA LEU A 70 23.42 20.74 24.11
C LEU A 70 24.01 19.73 25.11
N ASN A 71 24.36 20.16 26.33
CA ASN A 71 24.84 19.29 27.40
C ASN A 71 23.78 18.27 27.80
N ALA A 72 22.55 18.74 28.06
CA ALA A 72 21.43 17.85 28.42
C ALA A 72 21.12 16.83 27.32
N ALA A 73 21.14 17.27 26.05
CA ALA A 73 20.94 16.36 24.91
C ALA A 73 22.08 15.35 24.76
N HIS A 74 23.33 15.77 24.96
CA HIS A 74 24.51 14.90 24.90
C HIS A 74 24.50 13.83 25.99
N GLU A 75 24.25 14.22 27.24
CA GLU A 75 24.13 13.29 28.36
C GLU A 75 23.00 12.27 28.15
N TYR A 76 21.83 12.75 27.72
CA TYR A 76 20.68 11.89 27.45
C TYR A 76 20.99 10.87 26.33
N ALA A 77 21.63 11.33 25.25
CA ALA A 77 22.00 10.47 24.12
C ALA A 77 23.02 9.41 24.54
N ILE A 78 24.07 9.76 25.30
CA ILE A 78 25.04 8.76 25.78
C ILE A 78 24.35 7.71 26.66
N LEU A 79 23.53 8.15 27.62
CA LEU A 79 22.89 7.25 28.58
C LEU A 79 21.99 6.21 27.89
N HIS A 80 21.32 6.60 26.81
CA HIS A 80 20.35 5.73 26.11
C HIS A 80 20.90 5.08 24.83
N TYR A 81 22.14 5.39 24.42
CA TYR A 81 22.75 4.87 23.19
C TYR A 81 22.67 3.34 23.08
N ARG A 82 23.07 2.62 24.14
CA ARG A 82 23.10 1.15 24.14
C ARG A 82 21.72 0.52 23.96
N ALA A 83 20.70 1.12 24.55
CA ALA A 83 19.33 0.63 24.42
C ALA A 83 18.83 0.82 22.99
N PHE A 84 19.10 1.98 22.39
CA PHE A 84 18.73 2.28 21.02
C PHE A 84 19.50 1.42 20.00
N ASP A 85 20.82 1.29 20.13
CA ASP A 85 21.66 0.46 19.25
C ASP A 85 21.19 -1.01 19.24
N LYS A 86 20.84 -1.55 20.41
CA LYS A 86 20.27 -2.91 20.51
C LYS A 86 18.98 -3.07 19.71
N VAL A 87 18.07 -2.10 19.79
CA VAL A 87 16.81 -2.11 19.04
C VAL A 87 17.08 -1.98 17.54
N GLN A 88 18.00 -1.10 17.16
CA GLN A 88 18.35 -0.87 15.77
C GLN A 88 19.01 -2.10 15.12
N ARG A 89 19.93 -2.78 15.84
CA ARG A 89 20.55 -4.02 15.38
C ARG A 89 19.52 -5.14 15.19
N ARG A 90 18.53 -5.24 16.09
CA ARG A 90 17.42 -6.19 15.92
C ARG A 90 16.63 -5.91 14.65
N HIS A 91 16.18 -4.67 14.45
CA HIS A 91 15.46 -4.31 13.23
C HIS A 91 16.28 -4.56 11.95
N ARG A 92 17.59 -4.32 11.99
CA ARG A 92 18.49 -4.64 10.87
C ARG A 92 18.58 -6.16 10.65
N ALA A 93 18.70 -6.95 11.70
CA ALA A 93 18.74 -8.42 11.61
C ALA A 93 17.41 -9.00 11.12
N ASP A 94 16.28 -8.50 11.62
CA ASP A 94 14.93 -8.89 11.20
C ASP A 94 14.70 -8.50 9.73
N GLY A 95 15.15 -7.31 9.30
CA GLY A 95 15.12 -6.89 7.90
C GLY A 95 15.95 -7.80 7.00
N LEU A 96 17.20 -8.10 7.38
CA LEU A 96 18.05 -9.03 6.63
C LEU A 96 17.46 -10.44 6.58
N ALA A 97 16.79 -10.90 7.63
CA ALA A 97 16.11 -12.19 7.64
C ALA A 97 14.86 -12.19 6.74
N ALA A 98 14.10 -11.09 6.73
CA ALA A 98 12.96 -10.91 5.83
C ALA A 98 13.42 -10.86 4.37
N ASP A 99 14.50 -10.14 4.07
CA ASP A 99 15.10 -10.05 2.74
C ASP A 99 15.67 -11.41 2.30
N ALA A 100 16.33 -12.16 3.19
CA ALA A 100 16.80 -13.51 2.91
C ALA A 100 15.65 -14.51 2.68
N TYR A 101 14.51 -14.32 3.35
CA TYR A 101 13.31 -15.11 3.13
C TYR A 101 12.65 -14.75 1.78
N ALA A 102 12.57 -13.46 1.44
CA ALA A 102 12.07 -12.98 0.15
C ALA A 102 12.97 -13.46 -1.02
N ALA A 103 14.28 -13.46 -0.83
CA ALA A 103 15.25 -13.96 -1.81
C ALA A 103 15.33 -15.50 -1.88
N SER A 104 14.53 -16.23 -1.08
CA SER A 104 14.54 -17.68 -1.12
C SER A 104 13.77 -18.21 -2.34
N LEU A 105 14.28 -19.32 -2.90
CA LEU A 105 13.84 -20.09 -4.09
C LEU A 105 12.32 -20.27 -4.30
N TRP A 106 11.50 -19.97 -3.30
CA TRP A 106 10.05 -20.08 -3.32
C TRP A 106 9.36 -18.96 -4.11
N GLU A 107 9.93 -17.76 -4.24
CA GLU A 107 9.35 -16.71 -5.10
C GLU A 107 9.43 -17.09 -6.58
N GLU A 108 10.57 -17.61 -7.05
CA GLU A 108 10.69 -18.07 -8.45
C GLU A 108 9.74 -19.25 -8.73
N LEU A 109 9.60 -20.18 -7.79
CA LEU A 109 8.72 -21.35 -7.92
C LEU A 109 7.22 -21.02 -7.82
N LEU A 110 6.82 -19.97 -7.10
CA LEU A 110 5.41 -19.55 -6.97
C LEU A 110 5.01 -18.49 -8.01
N LEU A 111 5.89 -17.57 -8.38
CA LEU A 111 5.61 -16.53 -9.37
C LEU A 111 5.69 -17.05 -10.79
N ALA A 112 6.58 -17.99 -11.13
CA ALA A 112 6.65 -18.55 -12.48
C ALA A 112 5.32 -19.19 -12.94
N PRO A 113 4.64 -20.06 -12.17
CA PRO A 113 3.34 -20.60 -12.57
C PRO A 113 2.23 -19.55 -12.55
N VAL A 114 2.25 -18.60 -11.61
CA VAL A 114 1.22 -17.56 -11.52
C VAL A 114 1.33 -16.58 -12.69
N THR A 115 2.52 -16.08 -13.00
CA THR A 115 2.76 -15.20 -14.14
C THR A 115 2.45 -15.89 -15.46
N LEU A 116 2.77 -17.19 -15.62
CA LEU A 116 2.38 -17.99 -16.78
C LEU A 116 0.86 -18.13 -16.88
N LEU A 117 0.15 -18.42 -15.78
CA LEU A 117 -1.30 -18.49 -15.75
C LEU A 117 -1.96 -17.15 -16.09
N TYR A 118 -1.47 -16.04 -15.54
CA TYR A 118 -1.96 -14.70 -15.88
C TYR A 118 -1.71 -14.34 -17.35
N SER A 119 -0.54 -14.72 -17.89
CA SER A 119 -0.19 -14.47 -19.30
C SER A 119 -1.08 -15.28 -20.24
N LEU A 120 -1.37 -16.54 -19.90
CA LEU A 120 -2.29 -17.39 -20.65
C LEU A 120 -3.74 -16.89 -20.57
N ALA A 121 -4.18 -16.41 -19.41
CA ALA A 121 -5.50 -15.81 -19.23
C ALA A 121 -5.66 -14.52 -20.05
N LEU A 122 -4.62 -13.67 -20.08
CA LEU A 122 -4.57 -12.47 -20.93
C LEU A 122 -4.63 -12.82 -22.42
N LEU A 123 -3.87 -13.83 -22.83
CA LEU A 123 -3.89 -14.31 -24.22
C LEU A 123 -5.28 -14.85 -24.61
N ALA A 124 -5.90 -15.66 -23.74
CA ALA A 124 -7.25 -16.18 -23.97
C ALA A 124 -8.29 -15.06 -24.05
N ALA A 125 -8.21 -14.05 -23.18
CA ALA A 125 -9.09 -12.88 -23.23
C ALA A 125 -8.89 -12.05 -24.51
N ALA A 126 -7.65 -11.89 -24.97
CA ALA A 126 -7.34 -11.18 -26.21
C ALA A 126 -7.88 -11.94 -27.44
N VAL A 127 -7.72 -13.26 -27.49
CA VAL A 127 -8.27 -14.12 -28.54
C VAL A 127 -9.80 -14.07 -28.55
N ALA A 128 -10.44 -14.14 -27.38
CA ALA A 128 -11.88 -14.00 -27.26
C ALA A 128 -12.37 -12.61 -27.73
N GLY A 129 -11.68 -11.54 -27.34
CA GLY A 129 -11.99 -10.18 -27.80
C GLY A 129 -11.84 -10.00 -29.31
N ALA A 130 -10.80 -10.60 -29.91
CA ALA A 130 -10.60 -10.59 -31.36
C ALA A 130 -11.68 -11.41 -32.10
N ALA A 131 -12.11 -12.54 -31.53
CA ALA A 131 -13.20 -13.35 -32.09
C ALA A 131 -14.57 -12.64 -31.97
N LEU A 132 -14.77 -11.82 -30.93
CA LEU A 132 -15.98 -11.00 -30.72
C LEU A 132 -15.98 -9.69 -31.51
N SER A 133 -14.82 -9.24 -32.03
CA SER A 133 -14.68 -8.03 -32.85
C SER A 133 -15.62 -7.97 -34.07
N PRO A 134 -15.74 -9.00 -34.93
CA PRO A 134 -16.67 -8.97 -36.06
C PRO A 134 -18.15 -8.96 -35.63
N LEU A 135 -18.47 -9.60 -34.51
CA LEU A 135 -19.80 -9.55 -33.90
C LEU A 135 -20.13 -8.14 -33.41
N LEU A 136 -19.20 -7.50 -32.69
CA LEU A 136 -19.33 -6.11 -32.25
C LEU A 136 -19.44 -5.13 -33.43
N ALA A 137 -18.73 -5.39 -34.54
CA ALA A 137 -18.82 -4.59 -35.75
C ALA A 137 -20.19 -4.72 -36.45
N LEU A 138 -20.73 -5.94 -36.52
CA LEU A 138 -22.10 -6.20 -37.01
C LEU A 138 -23.16 -5.55 -36.12
N PHE A 139 -23.01 -5.67 -34.79
CA PHE A 139 -23.90 -5.04 -33.81
C PHE A 139 -23.85 -3.51 -33.86
N ARG A 140 -22.66 -2.91 -34.02
CA ARG A 140 -22.50 -1.45 -34.14
C ARG A 140 -23.08 -0.91 -35.44
N ARG A 141 -23.03 -1.71 -36.51
CA ARG A 141 -23.66 -1.39 -37.80
C ARG A 141 -25.18 -1.42 -37.70
N ALA A 142 -25.74 -2.42 -37.02
CA ALA A 142 -27.18 -2.51 -36.75
C ALA A 142 -27.69 -1.41 -35.79
N ALA A 143 -26.87 -0.97 -34.82
CA ALA A 143 -27.21 0.11 -33.90
C ALA A 143 -27.05 1.52 -34.50
N GLY A 144 -26.39 1.65 -35.66
CA GLY A 144 -26.14 2.94 -36.33
C GLY A 144 -27.34 3.53 -37.07
N GLU A 145 -28.41 2.74 -37.30
CA GLU A 145 -29.58 3.16 -38.09
C GLU A 145 -30.81 3.54 -37.23
N ASP A 146 -30.80 3.30 -35.92
CA ASP A 146 -31.99 3.40 -35.06
C ASP A 146 -31.64 3.75 -33.58
N SER A 147 -32.32 4.77 -33.02
CA SER A 147 -32.19 5.21 -31.61
C SER A 147 -32.65 4.17 -30.56
N ASN A 148 -33.49 3.21 -30.95
CA ASN A 148 -33.87 2.05 -30.15
C ASN A 148 -32.75 0.99 -30.17
N GLY A 149 -32.11 0.74 -31.32
CA GLY A 149 -30.94 -0.13 -31.44
C GLY A 149 -29.78 0.29 -30.53
N ALA A 150 -29.47 1.57 -30.47
CA ALA A 150 -28.46 2.10 -29.53
C ALA A 150 -28.85 1.90 -28.05
N ARG A 151 -30.14 2.07 -27.70
CA ARG A 151 -30.65 1.82 -26.35
C ARG A 151 -30.63 0.34 -25.99
N ALA A 152 -31.02 -0.53 -26.91
CA ALA A 152 -30.97 -1.98 -26.74
C ALA A 152 -29.53 -2.47 -26.57
N LEU A 153 -28.59 -1.93 -27.37
CA LEU A 153 -27.17 -2.25 -27.24
C LEU A 153 -26.60 -1.82 -25.89
N LYS A 154 -26.94 -0.60 -25.44
CA LYS A 154 -26.54 -0.14 -24.11
C LYS A 154 -27.12 -1.02 -23.00
N ALA A 155 -28.39 -1.40 -23.09
CA ALA A 155 -29.03 -2.29 -22.12
C ALA A 155 -28.39 -3.67 -22.11
N ALA A 156 -28.08 -4.24 -23.28
CA ALA A 156 -27.38 -5.52 -23.41
C ALA A 156 -25.95 -5.46 -22.85
N TRP A 157 -25.23 -4.36 -23.12
CA TRP A 157 -23.89 -4.13 -22.57
C TRP A 157 -23.90 -3.98 -21.05
N ASP A 158 -24.83 -3.18 -20.52
CA ASP A 158 -25.01 -3.01 -19.08
C ASP A 158 -25.37 -4.34 -18.40
N ALA A 159 -26.23 -5.15 -19.05
CA ALA A 159 -26.57 -6.49 -18.58
C ALA A 159 -25.36 -7.44 -18.63
N TRP A 160 -24.56 -7.39 -19.69
CA TRP A 160 -23.34 -8.20 -19.83
C TRP A 160 -22.26 -7.84 -18.81
N LEU A 161 -22.07 -6.56 -18.48
CA LEU A 161 -21.13 -6.15 -17.44
C LEU A 161 -21.49 -6.69 -16.05
N VAL A 162 -22.76 -7.07 -15.84
CA VAL A 162 -23.20 -7.75 -14.61
C VAL A 162 -23.13 -9.26 -14.78
N LEU A 163 -23.76 -9.81 -15.81
CA LEU A 163 -23.94 -11.25 -15.97
C LEU A 163 -22.72 -11.96 -16.57
N GLY A 164 -21.96 -11.28 -17.43
CA GLY A 164 -20.83 -11.82 -18.17
C GLY A 164 -19.76 -12.45 -17.28
N PRO A 165 -19.23 -11.74 -16.24
CA PRO A 165 -18.26 -12.32 -15.32
C PRO A 165 -18.77 -13.61 -14.63
N HIS A 166 -20.05 -13.64 -14.28
CA HIS A 166 -20.69 -14.81 -13.65
C HIS A 166 -20.78 -16.00 -14.61
N VAL A 167 -21.26 -15.75 -15.83
CA VAL A 167 -21.36 -16.77 -16.88
C VAL A 167 -19.97 -17.33 -17.21
N MET A 168 -18.96 -16.46 -17.29
CA MET A 168 -17.60 -16.86 -17.63
C MET A 168 -16.93 -17.68 -16.51
N MET A 169 -17.15 -17.31 -15.24
CA MET A 169 -16.63 -18.10 -14.12
C MET A 169 -17.33 -19.45 -14.00
N LEU A 170 -18.65 -19.50 -14.20
CA LEU A 170 -19.41 -20.76 -14.21
C LEU A 170 -18.96 -21.67 -15.36
N ALA A 171 -18.74 -21.12 -16.55
CA ALA A 171 -18.23 -21.87 -17.69
C ALA A 171 -16.82 -22.42 -17.43
N ALA A 172 -15.93 -21.64 -16.82
CA ALA A 172 -14.60 -22.10 -16.43
C ALA A 172 -14.67 -23.25 -15.40
N PHE A 173 -15.56 -23.14 -14.41
CA PHE A 173 -15.79 -24.20 -13.43
C PHE A 173 -16.29 -25.50 -14.10
N LEU A 174 -17.30 -25.40 -14.96
CA LEU A 174 -17.86 -26.55 -15.68
C LEU A 174 -16.85 -27.19 -16.64
N ALA A 175 -16.00 -26.38 -17.30
CA ALA A 175 -14.96 -26.89 -18.18
C ALA A 175 -13.88 -27.67 -17.39
N LEU A 176 -13.46 -27.15 -16.24
CA LEU A 176 -12.50 -27.85 -15.37
C LEU A 176 -13.07 -29.15 -14.79
N GLU A 177 -14.36 -29.16 -14.45
CA GLU A 177 -15.06 -30.36 -14.01
C GLU A 177 -15.15 -31.39 -15.14
N ALA A 178 -15.58 -30.97 -16.33
CA ALA A 178 -15.76 -31.84 -17.50
C ALA A 178 -14.43 -32.43 -18.00
N TRP A 179 -13.34 -31.66 -17.96
CA TRP A 179 -12.02 -32.12 -18.43
C TRP A 179 -11.21 -32.84 -17.36
N GLY A 180 -11.67 -32.86 -16.11
CA GLY A 180 -10.93 -33.52 -15.03
C GLY A 180 -9.57 -32.87 -14.72
N VAL A 181 -9.34 -31.63 -15.17
CA VAL A 181 -8.03 -30.97 -15.08
C VAL A 181 -7.90 -30.19 -13.78
N GLY A 182 -6.75 -30.37 -13.12
CA GLY A 182 -6.33 -29.57 -11.98
C GLY A 182 -6.61 -30.23 -10.62
N PRO A 183 -5.89 -29.80 -9.56
CA PRO A 183 -6.10 -30.29 -8.22
C PRO A 183 -7.55 -30.06 -7.73
N PRO A 184 -8.12 -30.97 -6.89
CA PRO A 184 -9.49 -30.81 -6.38
C PRO A 184 -9.73 -29.46 -5.67
N TRP A 185 -8.72 -28.90 -5.01
CA TRP A 185 -8.83 -27.62 -4.30
C TRP A 185 -9.06 -26.42 -5.22
N VAL A 186 -8.65 -26.49 -6.49
CA VAL A 186 -8.89 -25.41 -7.47
C VAL A 186 -10.39 -25.23 -7.72
N ARG A 187 -11.13 -26.34 -7.75
CA ARG A 187 -12.59 -26.35 -7.92
C ARG A 187 -13.29 -25.72 -6.73
N TRP A 188 -12.85 -26.05 -5.52
CA TRP A 188 -13.33 -25.41 -4.29
C TRP A 188 -13.06 -23.91 -4.29
N TRP A 189 -11.85 -23.49 -4.70
CA TRP A 189 -11.49 -22.08 -4.77
C TRP A 189 -12.34 -21.30 -5.78
N LEU A 190 -12.58 -21.86 -6.97
CA LEU A 190 -13.47 -21.27 -7.98
C LEU A 190 -14.93 -21.20 -7.50
N GLY A 191 -15.43 -22.26 -6.87
CA GLY A 191 -16.78 -22.27 -6.30
C GLY A 191 -16.97 -21.20 -5.21
N ILE A 192 -15.98 -21.03 -4.32
CA ILE A 192 -15.98 -19.98 -3.29
C ILE A 192 -15.92 -18.59 -3.95
N SER A 193 -15.05 -18.40 -4.95
CA SER A 193 -14.93 -17.14 -5.67
C SER A 193 -16.22 -16.75 -6.37
N PHE A 194 -16.91 -17.73 -6.96
CA PHE A 194 -18.22 -17.54 -7.59
C PHE A 194 -19.26 -17.08 -6.57
N LEU A 195 -19.32 -17.76 -5.43
CA LEU A 195 -20.26 -17.41 -4.36
C LEU A 195 -20.00 -15.99 -3.84
N VAL A 196 -18.74 -15.64 -3.58
CA VAL A 196 -18.35 -14.29 -3.13
C VAL A 196 -18.74 -13.23 -4.16
N MET A 197 -18.48 -13.48 -5.44
CA MET A 197 -18.82 -12.55 -6.52
C MET A 197 -20.34 -12.32 -6.63
N VAL A 198 -21.13 -13.40 -6.62
CA VAL A 198 -22.61 -13.32 -6.63
C VAL A 198 -23.12 -12.61 -5.38
N SER A 199 -22.58 -12.92 -4.20
CA SER A 199 -22.98 -12.28 -2.96
C SER A 199 -22.67 -10.79 -2.96
N ALA A 200 -21.53 -10.37 -3.50
CA ALA A 200 -21.16 -8.96 -3.61
C ALA A 200 -22.11 -8.18 -4.55
N ASP A 201 -22.45 -8.76 -5.71
CA ASP A 201 -23.39 -8.16 -6.65
C ASP A 201 -24.81 -8.11 -6.10
N LEU A 202 -25.24 -9.17 -5.40
CA LEU A 202 -26.55 -9.22 -4.75
C LEU A 202 -26.63 -8.21 -3.61
N ALA A 203 -25.60 -8.12 -2.77
CA ALA A 203 -25.52 -7.14 -1.70
C ALA A 203 -25.58 -5.70 -2.25
N SER A 204 -24.81 -5.39 -3.30
CA SER A 204 -24.83 -4.07 -3.94
C SER A 204 -26.21 -3.71 -4.51
N ARG A 205 -26.97 -4.69 -5.02
CA ARG A 205 -28.35 -4.46 -5.48
C ARG A 205 -29.35 -4.27 -4.34
N MET A 206 -29.16 -4.95 -3.21
CA MET A 206 -30.04 -4.82 -2.05
C MET A 206 -29.82 -3.52 -1.28
N THR A 207 -28.59 -2.99 -1.26
CA THR A 207 -28.25 -1.80 -0.47
C THR A 207 -28.41 -0.48 -1.23
N ASP A 208 -28.66 -0.51 -2.55
CA ASP A 208 -28.65 0.65 -3.46
C ASP A 208 -27.35 1.49 -3.37
N GLU A 209 -26.31 0.96 -2.70
CA GLU A 209 -24.97 1.52 -2.68
C GLU A 209 -24.31 1.15 -4.01
N SER A 210 -24.55 1.99 -5.02
CA SER A 210 -23.81 1.89 -6.28
C SER A 210 -22.31 2.00 -5.99
N ASN A 211 -21.58 0.92 -6.23
CA ASN A 211 -20.13 0.84 -6.09
C ASN A 211 -19.47 2.09 -6.70
N PRO A 212 -18.69 2.89 -5.94
CA PRO A 212 -18.10 4.13 -6.43
C PRO A 212 -17.20 3.93 -7.66
N LEU A 213 -16.70 2.70 -7.90
CA LEU A 213 -15.91 2.35 -9.08
C LEU A 213 -16.75 2.19 -10.37
N ARG A 214 -18.08 1.99 -10.28
CA ARG A 214 -19.00 2.01 -11.43
C ARG A 214 -19.66 3.38 -11.65
N GLY A 215 -19.30 4.37 -10.85
CA GLY A 215 -19.89 5.70 -10.85
C GLY A 215 -19.48 6.58 -12.02
N HIS A 216 -19.93 6.26 -13.24
CA HIS A 216 -19.88 7.15 -14.41
C HIS A 216 -20.56 8.53 -14.17
N ARG A 217 -21.30 8.66 -13.05
CA ARG A 217 -21.94 9.88 -12.57
C ARG A 217 -21.00 10.87 -11.86
N VAL A 218 -19.82 10.44 -11.41
CA VAL A 218 -18.84 11.36 -10.78
C VAL A 218 -18.06 12.12 -11.85
N VAL A 219 -17.63 11.42 -12.91
CA VAL A 219 -16.91 12.02 -14.05
C VAL A 219 -17.80 13.00 -14.83
N SER A 220 -19.08 12.68 -15.02
CA SER A 220 -20.04 13.60 -15.68
C SER A 220 -20.35 14.85 -14.85
N ARG A 221 -20.39 14.75 -13.51
CA ARG A 221 -20.51 15.93 -12.62
C ARG A 221 -19.24 16.78 -12.61
N LEU A 222 -18.07 16.18 -12.79
CA LEU A 222 -16.81 16.92 -12.92
C LEU A 222 -16.74 17.69 -14.25
N HIS A 223 -17.15 17.05 -15.36
CA HIS A 223 -17.23 17.71 -16.67
C HIS A 223 -18.24 18.86 -16.68
N ALA A 224 -19.40 18.72 -16.03
CA ALA A 224 -20.39 19.79 -15.94
C ALA A 224 -19.89 21.01 -15.14
N ARG A 225 -18.97 20.82 -14.19
CA ARG A 225 -18.34 21.92 -13.43
C ARG A 225 -17.15 22.56 -14.14
N LEU A 226 -16.48 21.83 -15.03
CA LEU A 226 -15.31 22.31 -15.76
C LEU A 226 -15.64 22.89 -17.15
N GLY A 227 -16.78 22.53 -17.75
CA GLY A 227 -17.24 23.04 -19.04
C GLY A 227 -18.18 24.26 -18.97
N GLY A 228 -18.40 24.81 -17.78
CA GLY A 228 -19.24 26.00 -17.56
C GLY A 228 -18.41 27.26 -17.36
N ARG A 229 -17.63 27.65 -18.37
CA ARG A 229 -17.10 29.01 -18.58
C ARG A 229 -17.01 29.31 -20.06
#